data_AF-A0A4Q0MFK0-F1
#
_entry.id   AF-A0A4Q0MFK0-F1
#
_cell.length_a   1.000
_cell.length_b   1.000
_cell.length_c   1.000
_cell.angle_alpha   90.00
_cell.angle_beta   90.00
_cell.angle_gamma   90.00
#
_symmetry.space_group_name_H-M   'P 1'
#
loop_
_entity.id
_entity.type
_entity.pdbx_description
1 polymer ?
#
loop_
_entity_poly.entity_id
_entity_poly.type
_entity_poly.pdbx_seq_one_letter_code
_entity_poly.pdbx_strand_id
1 'polypeptide(L)'
;MLIVPGQVLRIPPRLYHYDTIHIKENGVLKVNDNGAKWLVLNAKVIICDGSIEYTNFRRGVGNITFTLDGDENIDHTFNEGLGGAGGNGSGNGRQQGGMGYRSNDYNGGGGGSGAYYYGNPRANLSGIAATDFRGAPSPGSSDKCFGGNGGRQPYGHGGLIYIIANKIQFGPSAKIILRGSNGVNGTAGGNGDCYGGGAVYYWGGGGGGGGSAGGNGGVLIVKCNNIVNEPVVDVNPGRGGAGGSGVRCPFSGQAGTRGDDGEQGYADWQ
;
A
#
# COMPACT_ATOMS: atom_id res chain seq x y z
N MET A 1 25.26 -17.92 -12.40
CA MET A 1 24.99 -17.39 -11.05
C MET A 1 24.71 -18.55 -10.10
N LEU A 2 25.33 -18.58 -8.92
CA LEU A 2 25.05 -19.57 -7.88
C LEU A 2 24.67 -18.84 -6.59
N ILE A 3 23.55 -19.23 -5.99
CA ILE A 3 23.09 -18.78 -4.67
C ILE A 3 23.03 -20.01 -3.79
N VAL A 4 23.78 -19.99 -2.69
CA VAL A 4 23.91 -21.13 -1.78
C VAL A 4 22.86 -21.07 -0.65
N PRO A 5 22.60 -22.17 0.07
CA PRO A 5 21.63 -22.17 1.16
C PRO A 5 21.91 -21.09 2.20
N GLY A 6 20.87 -20.37 2.61
CA GLY A 6 20.95 -19.27 3.58
C GLY A 6 21.49 -17.95 3.02
N GLN A 7 21.96 -17.92 1.76
CA GLN A 7 22.41 -16.69 1.12
C GLN A 7 21.22 -15.88 0.59
N VAL A 8 21.20 -14.58 0.88
CA VAL A 8 20.34 -13.60 0.20
C VAL A 8 21.20 -12.77 -0.75
N LEU A 9 21.07 -13.02 -2.05
CA LEU A 9 21.73 -12.20 -3.08
C LEU A 9 20.78 -11.09 -3.53
N ARG A 10 21.19 -9.84 -3.33
CA ARG A 10 20.42 -8.67 -3.75
C ARG A 10 20.91 -8.12 -5.10
N ILE A 11 19.99 -7.89 -6.03
CA ILE A 11 20.31 -7.38 -7.38
C ILE A 11 19.37 -6.24 -7.81
N PRO A 12 19.83 -5.29 -8.66
CA PRO A 12 18.94 -4.34 -9.31
C PRO A 12 18.13 -4.97 -10.45
N PRO A 13 16.91 -4.48 -10.75
CA PRO A 13 16.08 -4.97 -11.86
C PRO A 13 16.62 -4.46 -13.20
N ARG A 14 17.29 -5.36 -13.92
CA ARG A 14 17.82 -5.16 -15.27
C ARG A 14 17.94 -6.52 -15.97
N LEU A 15 18.46 -6.51 -17.19
CA LEU A 15 18.80 -7.72 -17.93
C LEU A 15 20.07 -8.37 -17.38
N TYR A 16 20.00 -9.68 -17.14
CA TYR A 16 21.12 -10.54 -16.78
C TYR A 16 21.24 -11.71 -17.75
N HIS A 17 22.46 -11.97 -18.21
CA HIS A 17 22.79 -13.12 -19.04
C HIS A 17 23.70 -14.09 -18.28
N TYR A 18 23.30 -15.35 -18.23
CA TYR A 18 24.10 -16.42 -17.62
C TYR A 18 23.97 -17.72 -18.43
N ASP A 19 24.98 -18.59 -18.41
CA ASP A 19 24.75 -19.96 -18.90
C ASP A 19 23.82 -20.72 -17.96
N THR A 20 24.11 -20.66 -16.65
CA THR A 20 23.33 -21.35 -15.61
C THR A 20 23.04 -20.42 -14.45
N ILE A 21 21.79 -20.43 -13.99
CA ILE A 21 21.37 -19.88 -12.69
C ILE A 21 21.00 -21.05 -11.78
N HIS A 22 21.62 -21.12 -10.61
CA HIS A 22 21.31 -22.14 -9.61
C HIS A 22 21.01 -21.46 -8.27
N ILE A 23 19.77 -21.53 -7.84
CA ILE A 23 19.30 -21.05 -6.53
C ILE A 23 19.03 -22.28 -5.68
N LYS A 24 19.96 -22.61 -4.78
CA LYS A 24 19.82 -23.77 -3.90
C LYS A 24 18.73 -23.55 -2.86
N GLU A 25 18.29 -24.64 -2.24
CA GLU A 25 17.30 -24.63 -1.17
C GLU A 25 17.66 -23.60 -0.09
N ASN A 26 16.67 -22.83 0.37
CA ASN A 26 16.83 -21.70 1.31
C ASN A 26 17.73 -20.54 0.83
N GLY A 27 18.22 -20.57 -0.42
CA GLY A 27 18.83 -19.42 -1.08
C GLY A 27 17.78 -18.46 -1.62
N VAL A 28 18.05 -17.16 -1.58
CA VAL A 28 17.11 -16.12 -2.02
C VAL A 28 17.78 -15.19 -3.02
N LEU A 29 17.22 -15.10 -4.23
CA LEU A 29 17.49 -14.00 -5.15
C LEU A 29 16.47 -12.89 -4.89
N LYS A 30 16.93 -11.76 -4.36
CA LYS A 30 16.07 -10.63 -4.01
C LYS A 30 16.34 -9.42 -4.89
N VAL A 31 15.32 -8.90 -5.54
CA VAL A 31 15.42 -7.61 -6.22
C VAL A 31 15.39 -6.49 -5.19
N ASN A 32 16.18 -5.44 -5.41
CA ASN A 32 16.16 -4.26 -4.55
C ASN A 32 14.76 -3.63 -4.51
N ASP A 33 14.30 -3.32 -3.31
CA ASP A 33 13.08 -2.58 -3.04
C ASP A 33 13.05 -1.25 -3.83
N ASN A 34 11.86 -0.75 -4.16
CA ASN A 34 11.65 0.45 -4.98
C ASN A 34 12.21 0.37 -6.41
N GLY A 35 12.41 -0.83 -6.92
CA GLY A 35 12.66 -1.02 -8.35
C GLY A 35 11.48 -0.48 -9.20
N ALA A 36 11.80 0.00 -10.40
CA ALA A 36 10.86 0.60 -11.35
C ALA A 36 11.00 0.02 -12.76
N LYS A 37 11.54 -1.20 -12.88
CA LYS A 37 11.88 -1.86 -14.14
C LYS A 37 11.64 -3.36 -14.04
N TRP A 38 11.56 -4.02 -15.19
CA TRP A 38 11.62 -5.49 -15.28
C TRP A 38 12.97 -6.03 -14.77
N LEU A 39 12.92 -7.08 -13.96
CA LEU A 39 14.05 -8.01 -13.84
C LEU A 39 13.96 -8.98 -15.02
N VAL A 40 15.01 -9.08 -15.83
CA VAL A 40 15.06 -10.03 -16.93
C VAL A 40 16.19 -11.03 -16.70
N LEU A 41 15.83 -12.31 -16.56
CA LEU A 41 16.77 -13.41 -16.38
C LEU A 41 16.84 -14.21 -17.68
N ASN A 42 17.89 -14.00 -18.47
CA ASN A 42 18.17 -14.76 -19.68
C ASN A 42 19.27 -15.79 -19.38
N ALA A 43 18.91 -17.07 -19.35
CA ALA A 43 19.87 -18.13 -19.10
C ALA A 43 19.59 -19.43 -19.84
N LYS A 44 20.61 -20.22 -20.20
CA LYS A 44 20.37 -21.53 -20.85
C LYS A 44 19.63 -22.47 -19.90
N VAL A 45 20.05 -22.54 -18.63
CA VAL A 45 19.46 -23.42 -17.62
C VAL A 45 19.22 -22.65 -16.32
N ILE A 46 18.03 -22.83 -15.74
CA ILE A 46 17.71 -22.36 -14.39
C ILE A 46 17.34 -23.56 -13.52
N ILE A 47 18.01 -23.68 -12.37
CA ILE A 47 17.70 -24.66 -11.34
C ILE A 47 17.35 -23.87 -10.09
N CYS A 48 16.12 -23.98 -9.60
CA CYS A 48 15.65 -23.20 -8.47
C CYS A 48 14.97 -24.10 -7.45
N ASP A 49 15.64 -24.32 -6.32
CA ASP A 49 15.10 -24.96 -5.13
C ASP A 49 14.81 -23.93 -4.01
N GLY A 50 15.30 -22.70 -4.16
CA GLY A 50 15.09 -21.58 -3.24
C GLY A 50 13.99 -20.61 -3.68
N SER A 51 14.18 -19.30 -3.46
CA SER A 51 13.19 -18.28 -3.83
C SER A 51 13.75 -17.14 -4.70
N ILE A 52 12.86 -16.59 -5.54
CA ILE A 52 13.05 -15.31 -6.23
C ILE A 52 12.02 -14.33 -5.68
N GLU A 53 12.48 -13.20 -5.15
CA GLU A 53 11.62 -12.17 -4.54
C GLU A 53 11.77 -10.84 -5.26
N TYR A 54 10.65 -10.29 -5.71
CA TYR A 54 10.57 -8.90 -6.14
C TYR A 54 9.27 -8.30 -5.61
N THR A 55 9.37 -7.61 -4.48
CA THR A 55 8.26 -6.93 -3.80
C THR A 55 8.56 -5.44 -3.65
N ASN A 56 7.57 -4.66 -3.23
CA ASN A 56 7.71 -3.21 -3.04
C ASN A 56 8.17 -2.49 -4.31
N PHE A 57 7.60 -2.87 -5.47
CA PHE A 57 7.76 -2.13 -6.72
C PHE A 57 7.19 -0.71 -6.57
N ARG A 58 7.87 0.26 -7.16
CA ARG A 58 7.54 1.67 -6.99
C ARG A 58 6.18 2.00 -7.64
N ARG A 59 5.30 2.70 -6.91
CA ARG A 59 4.04 3.28 -7.45
C ARG A 59 4.31 4.50 -8.31
N GLY A 60 3.35 4.85 -9.16
CA GLY A 60 3.37 6.04 -10.02
C GLY A 60 4.42 5.96 -11.12
N VAL A 61 4.95 4.77 -11.37
CA VAL A 61 5.73 4.50 -12.57
C VAL A 61 4.69 4.28 -13.66
N GLY A 62 4.74 5.09 -14.73
CA GLY A 62 3.85 4.93 -15.89
C GLY A 62 4.10 3.61 -16.61
N ASN A 63 3.89 3.57 -17.93
CA ASN A 63 4.17 2.34 -18.68
C ASN A 63 5.62 1.88 -18.51
N ILE A 64 5.82 0.64 -18.08
CA ILE A 64 7.13 0.01 -17.85
C ILE A 64 7.40 -0.94 -19.01
N THR A 65 8.21 -0.46 -19.95
CA THR A 65 8.59 -1.21 -21.14
C THR A 65 9.94 -1.88 -20.96
N PHE A 66 10.05 -3.12 -21.42
CA PHE A 66 11.32 -3.77 -21.75
C PHE A 66 11.28 -4.26 -23.19
N THR A 67 12.36 -4.02 -23.94
CA THR A 67 12.53 -4.49 -25.31
C THR A 67 13.64 -5.54 -25.33
N LEU A 68 13.30 -6.76 -25.69
CA LEU A 68 14.29 -7.81 -25.95
C LEU A 68 14.72 -7.72 -27.42
N ASP A 69 16.01 -7.44 -27.65
CA ASP A 69 16.73 -7.44 -28.94
C ASP A 69 15.83 -7.39 -30.21
N GLY A 70 15.20 -6.24 -30.45
CA GLY A 70 14.66 -5.85 -31.75
C GLY A 70 13.15 -6.00 -31.95
N ASP A 71 12.49 -7.02 -31.40
CA ASP A 71 11.14 -7.38 -31.88
C ASP A 71 10.08 -7.68 -30.80
N GLU A 72 10.44 -7.92 -29.53
CA GLU A 72 9.47 -8.23 -28.48
C GLU A 72 9.47 -7.15 -27.39
N ASN A 73 8.39 -6.35 -27.36
CA ASN A 73 8.13 -5.38 -26.30
C ASN A 73 7.24 -6.01 -25.24
N ILE A 74 7.69 -5.94 -24.00
CA ILE A 74 6.91 -6.32 -22.83
C ILE A 74 6.59 -5.04 -22.07
N ASP A 75 5.30 -4.73 -22.06
CA ASP A 75 4.74 -3.55 -21.42
C ASP A 75 3.91 -3.95 -20.21
N HIS A 76 4.00 -3.17 -19.15
CA HIS A 76 3.09 -3.27 -18.03
C HIS A 76 2.83 -1.91 -17.42
N THR A 77 1.57 -1.66 -17.07
CA THR A 77 1.15 -0.50 -16.31
C THR A 77 0.36 -0.99 -15.11
N PHE A 78 0.73 -0.54 -13.92
CA PHE A 78 -0.06 -0.79 -12.73
C PHE A 78 -1.20 0.22 -12.67
N ASN A 79 -2.43 -0.28 -12.51
CA ASN A 79 -3.55 0.58 -12.17
C ASN A 79 -3.42 1.04 -10.72
N GLU A 80 -3.48 2.35 -10.50
CA GLU A 80 -3.37 2.93 -9.16
C GLU A 80 -4.74 2.88 -8.47
N GLY A 81 -4.79 2.22 -7.31
CA GLY A 81 -5.98 2.22 -6.45
C GLY A 81 -6.11 3.53 -5.67
N LEU A 82 -7.33 3.87 -5.24
CA LEU A 82 -7.60 5.05 -4.42
C LEU A 82 -7.51 4.71 -2.93
N GLY A 83 -6.95 5.63 -2.15
CA GLY A 83 -7.12 5.60 -0.70
C GLY A 83 -8.61 5.76 -0.30
N GLY A 84 -8.90 5.52 0.96
CA GLY A 84 -10.17 5.85 1.57
C GLY A 84 -10.24 7.31 2.00
N ALA A 85 -11.42 7.92 1.93
CA ALA A 85 -11.65 9.28 2.39
C ALA A 85 -11.58 9.38 3.92
N GLY A 86 -11.15 10.53 4.43
CA GLY A 86 -11.26 10.85 5.85
C GLY A 86 -12.71 11.15 6.24
N GLY A 87 -13.07 10.80 7.48
CA GLY A 87 -14.38 11.09 8.04
C GLY A 87 -14.50 12.55 8.49
N ASN A 88 -15.72 13.09 8.44
CA ASN A 88 -16.01 14.42 8.97
C ASN A 88 -16.02 14.40 10.51
N GLY A 89 -15.53 15.47 11.13
CA GLY A 89 -15.71 15.70 12.55
C GLY A 89 -17.15 16.05 12.90
N SER A 90 -17.53 15.87 14.17
CA SER A 90 -18.88 16.16 14.63
C SER A 90 -19.12 17.62 14.93
N GLY A 91 -20.36 18.07 14.74
CA GLY A 91 -20.83 19.38 15.19
C GLY A 91 -21.42 19.36 16.60
N ASN A 92 -21.64 20.54 17.20
CA ASN A 92 -22.34 20.68 18.49
C ASN A 92 -23.55 21.64 18.40
N GLY A 93 -24.65 21.16 17.84
CA GLY A 93 -25.84 22.00 17.66
C GLY A 93 -25.66 23.04 16.54
N ARG A 94 -25.19 24.25 16.85
CA ARG A 94 -25.09 25.37 15.88
C ARG A 94 -23.78 25.41 15.07
N GLN A 95 -22.73 24.69 15.48
CA GLN A 95 -21.47 24.65 14.74
C GLN A 95 -21.30 23.32 14.00
N GLN A 96 -20.77 23.42 12.78
CA GLN A 96 -20.40 22.25 11.99
C GLN A 96 -19.00 21.76 12.39
N GLY A 97 -18.82 20.44 12.37
CA GLY A 97 -17.49 19.85 12.44
C GLY A 97 -16.71 20.07 11.14
N GLY A 98 -15.41 19.83 11.21
CA GLY A 98 -14.50 19.96 10.09
C GLY A 98 -14.72 18.85 9.07
N MET A 99 -14.56 19.18 7.80
CA MET A 99 -14.65 18.20 6.73
C MET A 99 -13.39 17.32 6.69
N GLY A 100 -13.58 16.01 6.50
CA GLY A 100 -12.51 15.09 6.14
C GLY A 100 -12.02 15.36 4.71
N TYR A 101 -10.78 14.99 4.43
CA TYR A 101 -10.16 15.18 3.13
C TYR A 101 -10.45 13.99 2.21
N ARG A 102 -10.57 14.24 0.91
CA ARG A 102 -10.71 13.18 -0.09
C ARG A 102 -9.37 12.46 -0.25
N SER A 103 -9.39 11.14 -0.37
CA SER A 103 -8.19 10.38 -0.67
C SER A 103 -7.53 10.79 -1.98
N ASN A 104 -6.28 10.35 -2.13
CA ASN A 104 -5.59 10.30 -3.41
C ASN A 104 -5.06 8.88 -3.63
N ASP A 105 -4.37 8.69 -4.75
CA ASP A 105 -3.82 7.41 -5.16
C ASP A 105 -2.85 6.88 -4.09
N TYR A 106 -2.09 7.75 -3.41
CA TYR A 106 -1.00 7.36 -2.51
C TYR A 106 -1.42 7.18 -1.04
N ASN A 107 -2.42 7.92 -0.58
CA ASN A 107 -2.76 8.04 0.82
C ASN A 107 -4.27 8.04 1.05
N GLY A 108 -4.67 7.52 2.21
CA GLY A 108 -5.98 7.84 2.75
C GLY A 108 -6.09 9.32 3.12
N GLY A 109 -7.30 9.88 3.05
CA GLY A 109 -7.56 11.26 3.45
C GLY A 109 -7.56 11.44 4.98
N GLY A 110 -7.10 12.60 5.46
CA GLY A 110 -7.20 12.96 6.88
C GLY A 110 -8.63 13.23 7.32
N GLY A 111 -8.97 12.89 8.57
CA GLY A 111 -10.26 13.20 9.18
C GLY A 111 -10.35 14.66 9.62
N GLY A 112 -11.56 15.23 9.59
CA GLY A 112 -11.81 16.59 10.06
C GLY A 112 -11.93 16.68 11.58
N SER A 113 -11.67 17.86 12.16
CA SER A 113 -11.75 18.04 13.61
C SER A 113 -13.21 18.20 14.06
N GLY A 114 -13.53 17.88 15.30
CA GLY A 114 -14.82 18.23 15.88
C GLY A 114 -14.96 19.74 16.12
N ALA A 115 -16.20 20.20 16.28
CA ALA A 115 -16.50 21.57 16.69
C ALA A 115 -16.30 21.78 18.21
N TYR A 116 -16.07 23.02 18.62
CA TYR A 116 -15.83 23.39 20.00
C TYR A 116 -16.78 24.51 20.45
N TYR A 117 -17.39 24.34 21.61
CA TYR A 117 -18.13 25.38 22.30
C TYR A 117 -17.71 25.44 23.77
N TYR A 118 -17.41 26.66 24.22
CA TYR A 118 -17.26 27.01 25.61
C TYR A 118 -18.18 28.22 25.86
N GLY A 119 -19.10 28.11 26.81
CA GLY A 119 -20.09 29.17 26.98
C GLY A 119 -19.55 30.45 27.64
N ASN A 120 -20.47 31.38 27.85
CA ASN A 120 -20.17 32.80 27.76
C ASN A 120 -19.11 33.30 28.80
N PRO A 121 -18.10 34.10 28.40
CA PRO A 121 -17.68 34.48 27.05
C PRO A 121 -16.31 33.85 26.75
N ARG A 122 -16.23 32.79 25.94
CA ARG A 122 -15.08 32.57 25.03
C ARG A 122 -15.28 31.35 24.15
N ALA A 123 -15.34 31.62 22.84
CA ALA A 123 -15.10 30.71 21.72
C ALA A 123 -16.22 29.69 21.40
N ASN A 124 -16.94 30.02 20.31
CA ASN A 124 -17.69 29.06 19.52
C ASN A 124 -16.92 28.87 18.21
N LEU A 125 -16.31 27.70 18.01
CA LEU A 125 -15.43 27.44 16.87
C LEU A 125 -15.97 26.25 16.08
N SER A 126 -16.17 26.46 14.78
CA SER A 126 -16.38 25.37 13.84
C SER A 126 -15.16 24.45 13.82
N GLY A 127 -15.36 23.20 13.43
CA GLY A 127 -14.26 22.29 13.21
C GLY A 127 -13.39 22.70 12.02
N ILE A 128 -12.12 22.32 12.08
CA ILE A 128 -11.11 22.58 11.07
C ILE A 128 -11.14 21.42 10.06
N ALA A 129 -11.15 21.74 8.77
CA ALA A 129 -11.05 20.73 7.72
C ALA A 129 -9.65 20.11 7.68
N ALA A 130 -9.59 18.83 7.32
CA ALA A 130 -8.33 18.14 7.09
C ALA A 130 -7.62 18.64 5.84
N THR A 131 -6.32 18.38 5.75
CA THR A 131 -5.51 18.71 4.57
C THR A 131 -4.73 17.48 4.13
N ASP A 132 -5.00 17.00 2.92
CA ASP A 132 -4.35 15.80 2.37
C ASP A 132 -4.56 14.60 3.32
N PHE A 133 -3.53 13.81 3.59
CA PHE A 133 -3.58 12.72 4.55
C PHE A 133 -3.57 13.19 6.01
N ARG A 134 -3.32 14.47 6.29
CA ARG A 134 -3.18 14.96 7.66
C ARG A 134 -4.55 15.24 8.25
N GLY A 135 -4.84 14.60 9.37
CA GLY A 135 -5.99 14.90 10.18
C GLY A 135 -5.94 16.34 10.67
N ALA A 136 -7.10 16.97 10.75
CA ALA A 136 -7.18 18.36 11.17
C ALA A 136 -6.77 18.51 12.64
N PRO A 137 -6.04 19.59 13.01
CA PRO A 137 -5.79 19.89 14.41
C PRO A 137 -7.10 20.25 15.11
N SER A 138 -7.08 20.17 16.43
CA SER A 138 -8.21 20.62 17.24
C SER A 138 -8.41 22.13 17.15
N PRO A 139 -9.66 22.62 17.12
CA PRO A 139 -9.93 24.03 17.21
C PRO A 139 -9.55 24.54 18.61
N GLY A 140 -8.67 25.54 18.70
CA GLY A 140 -8.28 26.15 19.97
C GLY A 140 -7.20 25.41 20.77
N SER A 141 -6.38 24.57 20.11
CA SER A 141 -5.16 23.93 20.68
C SER A 141 -5.38 22.94 21.84
N SER A 142 -6.57 22.36 21.97
CA SER A 142 -6.76 21.22 22.89
C SER A 142 -6.24 19.93 22.27
N ASP A 143 -5.76 18.97 23.06
CA ASP A 143 -5.46 17.61 22.58
C ASP A 143 -6.72 16.76 22.30
N LYS A 144 -7.88 17.42 22.18
CA LYS A 144 -9.21 16.81 22.07
C LYS A 144 -9.85 17.22 20.75
N CYS A 145 -10.64 16.34 20.12
CA CYS A 145 -11.38 16.63 18.88
C CYS A 145 -10.54 16.79 17.61
N PHE A 146 -9.25 16.43 17.60
CA PHE A 146 -8.47 16.38 16.37
C PHE A 146 -8.99 15.31 15.42
N GLY A 147 -8.80 15.48 14.12
CA GLY A 147 -9.09 14.45 13.13
C GLY A 147 -7.95 13.45 12.98
N GLY A 148 -8.26 12.20 12.64
CA GLY A 148 -7.26 11.15 12.44
C GLY A 148 -6.46 11.33 11.15
N ASN A 149 -5.19 10.94 11.15
CA ASN A 149 -4.38 10.92 9.93
C ASN A 149 -4.83 9.77 9.02
N GLY A 150 -4.90 10.03 7.73
CA GLY A 150 -5.02 8.98 6.73
C GLY A 150 -3.79 8.08 6.71
N GLY A 151 -4.00 6.82 6.36
CA GLY A 151 -2.95 5.84 6.26
C GLY A 151 -2.00 6.20 5.12
N ARG A 152 -0.73 6.41 5.44
CA ARG A 152 0.32 6.73 4.48
C ARG A 152 1.02 5.45 4.06
N GLN A 153 0.89 5.04 2.81
CA GLN A 153 1.55 3.84 2.30
C GLN A 153 2.99 4.15 1.92
N PRO A 154 4.01 3.54 2.58
CA PRO A 154 5.38 3.83 2.23
C PRO A 154 5.85 3.11 0.94
N TYR A 155 5.29 1.95 0.55
CA TYR A 155 5.76 1.16 -0.61
C TYR A 155 4.65 0.35 -1.33
N GLY A 156 4.91 -0.06 -2.59
CA GLY A 156 3.92 -0.43 -3.62
C GLY A 156 3.91 -1.88 -4.14
N HIS A 157 3.54 -2.02 -5.41
CA HIS A 157 3.10 -3.24 -6.10
C HIS A 157 4.07 -4.43 -6.00
N GLY A 158 3.60 -5.59 -6.44
CA GLY A 158 4.46 -6.72 -6.77
C GLY A 158 5.41 -6.40 -7.92
N GLY A 159 6.56 -7.07 -7.95
CA GLY A 159 7.58 -6.85 -8.96
C GLY A 159 7.25 -7.44 -10.32
N LEU A 160 8.08 -7.09 -11.31
CA LEU A 160 7.98 -7.53 -12.69
C LEU A 160 9.19 -8.41 -13.03
N ILE A 161 8.95 -9.69 -13.34
CA ILE A 161 9.99 -10.65 -13.70
C ILE A 161 9.69 -11.27 -15.06
N TYR A 162 10.68 -11.21 -15.94
CA TYR A 162 10.69 -11.95 -17.20
C TYR A 162 11.85 -12.96 -17.21
N ILE A 163 11.53 -14.24 -17.40
CA ILE A 163 12.50 -15.32 -17.44
C ILE A 163 12.54 -15.88 -18.86
N ILE A 164 13.74 -16.00 -19.42
CA ILE A 164 14.00 -16.62 -20.72
C ILE A 164 15.00 -17.75 -20.49
N ALA A 165 14.59 -18.99 -20.78
CA ALA A 165 15.51 -20.12 -20.67
C ALA A 165 15.23 -21.28 -21.62
N ASN A 166 16.24 -22.12 -21.88
CA ASN A 166 16.02 -23.37 -22.63
C ASN A 166 15.43 -24.46 -21.73
N LYS A 167 15.82 -24.46 -20.45
CA LYS A 167 15.32 -25.39 -19.44
C LYS A 167 15.21 -24.71 -18.09
N ILE A 168 14.10 -24.94 -17.40
CA ILE A 168 13.92 -24.56 -16.01
C ILE A 168 13.56 -25.81 -15.21
N GLN A 169 14.20 -25.98 -14.06
CA GLN A 169 13.87 -27.03 -13.10
C GLN A 169 13.58 -26.38 -11.76
N PHE A 170 12.33 -26.49 -11.33
CA PHE A 170 11.90 -26.07 -10.01
C PHE A 170 11.91 -27.26 -9.04
N GLY A 171 12.56 -27.06 -7.90
CA GLY A 171 12.50 -27.96 -6.78
C GLY A 171 11.17 -27.88 -6.03
N PRO A 172 10.89 -28.84 -5.13
CA PRO A 172 9.67 -28.85 -4.33
C PRO A 172 9.47 -27.61 -3.45
N SER A 173 10.57 -26.96 -3.05
CA SER A 173 10.58 -25.78 -2.18
C SER A 173 10.61 -24.46 -2.96
N ALA A 174 10.59 -24.51 -4.30
CA ALA A 174 10.79 -23.35 -5.15
C ALA A 174 9.65 -22.33 -5.02
N LYS A 175 10.01 -21.05 -4.87
CA LYS A 175 9.04 -19.95 -4.73
C LYS A 175 9.38 -18.75 -5.58
N ILE A 176 8.37 -18.12 -6.17
CA ILE A 176 8.47 -16.81 -6.81
C ILE A 176 7.49 -15.87 -6.10
N ILE A 177 7.99 -14.83 -5.44
CA ILE A 177 7.20 -13.94 -4.57
C ILE A 177 7.18 -12.54 -5.18
N LEU A 178 6.00 -12.18 -5.70
CA LEU A 178 5.69 -10.94 -6.41
C LEU A 178 4.43 -10.28 -5.84
N ARG A 179 4.22 -10.36 -4.52
CA ARG A 179 3.03 -9.83 -3.87
C ARG A 179 3.05 -8.31 -3.72
N GLY A 180 1.87 -7.71 -3.81
CA GLY A 180 1.64 -6.32 -3.42
C GLY A 180 1.65 -6.11 -1.91
N SER A 181 1.95 -4.89 -1.48
CA SER A 181 1.92 -4.48 -0.08
C SER A 181 0.49 -4.14 0.37
N ASN A 182 0.13 -4.48 1.60
CA ASN A 182 -1.13 -4.01 2.17
C ASN A 182 -1.08 -2.49 2.39
N GLY A 183 -2.22 -1.83 2.19
CA GLY A 183 -2.44 -0.45 2.58
C GLY A 183 -2.33 -0.26 4.08
N VAL A 184 -1.88 0.91 4.48
CA VAL A 184 -1.76 1.34 5.87
C VAL A 184 -3.12 1.86 6.35
N ASN A 185 -3.51 1.46 7.55
CA ASN A 185 -4.76 1.92 8.15
C ASN A 185 -4.69 3.43 8.48
N GLY A 186 -5.83 4.11 8.36
CA GLY A 186 -5.98 5.45 8.94
C GLY A 186 -6.05 5.39 10.46
N THR A 187 -5.67 6.49 11.13
CA THR A 187 -5.75 6.59 12.59
C THR A 187 -7.12 7.07 13.02
N ALA A 188 -7.50 6.73 14.25
CA ALA A 188 -8.70 7.27 14.86
C ALA A 188 -8.61 8.80 15.05
N GLY A 189 -9.76 9.46 15.04
CA GLY A 189 -9.89 10.85 15.49
C GLY A 189 -9.85 10.95 17.02
N GLY A 190 -9.50 12.13 17.53
CA GLY A 190 -9.43 12.43 18.95
C GLY A 190 -10.81 12.57 19.59
N ASN A 191 -10.97 11.96 20.77
CA ASN A 191 -12.19 12.02 21.56
C ASN A 191 -12.61 13.48 21.87
N GLY A 192 -13.91 13.72 21.86
CA GLY A 192 -14.52 14.92 22.42
C GLY A 192 -15.06 14.65 23.81
N ASP A 193 -14.98 15.62 24.71
CA ASP A 193 -15.68 15.56 25.99
C ASP A 193 -17.12 16.05 25.80
N CYS A 194 -18.06 15.11 25.78
CA CYS A 194 -19.48 15.40 25.55
C CYS A 194 -20.30 15.59 26.82
N TYR A 195 -19.73 15.32 28.01
CA TYR A 195 -20.44 15.48 29.28
C TYR A 195 -19.50 15.90 30.42
N GLY A 196 -19.46 17.20 30.70
CA GLY A 196 -19.11 17.71 32.03
C GLY A 196 -20.40 17.98 32.79
N GLY A 197 -20.73 17.13 33.77
CA GLY A 197 -21.86 17.36 34.66
C GLY A 197 -21.79 18.76 35.28
N GLY A 198 -22.61 19.69 34.76
CA GLY A 198 -22.76 21.04 35.28
C GLY A 198 -21.93 22.16 34.64
N ALA A 199 -21.06 21.91 33.64
CA ALA A 199 -20.21 22.97 33.06
C ALA A 199 -20.22 23.00 31.52
N VAL A 200 -20.78 24.10 30.99
CA VAL A 200 -20.55 24.94 29.80
C VAL A 200 -19.58 24.54 28.64
N TYR A 201 -19.05 23.32 28.56
CA TYR A 201 -18.06 22.89 27.58
C TYR A 201 -18.62 21.74 26.73
N TYR A 202 -18.67 21.92 25.41
CA TYR A 202 -19.10 20.90 24.45
C TYR A 202 -18.07 20.74 23.34
N TRP A 203 -17.48 19.54 23.28
CA TRP A 203 -16.46 19.14 22.32
C TRP A 203 -17.02 18.05 21.41
N GLY A 204 -17.19 18.34 20.13
CA GLY A 204 -17.57 17.34 19.13
C GLY A 204 -16.43 16.36 18.87
N GLY A 205 -16.72 15.08 18.61
CA GLY A 205 -15.67 14.11 18.28
C GLY A 205 -15.00 14.38 16.93
N GLY A 206 -13.70 14.11 16.82
CA GLY A 206 -12.99 14.16 15.54
C GLY A 206 -13.36 13.00 14.59
N GLY A 207 -13.24 13.23 13.29
CA GLY A 207 -13.40 12.20 12.27
C GLY A 207 -12.16 11.32 12.15
N GLY A 208 -12.34 10.05 11.76
CA GLY A 208 -11.23 9.13 11.54
C GLY A 208 -10.53 9.36 10.19
N GLY A 209 -9.23 9.07 10.09
CA GLY A 209 -8.52 9.11 8.81
C GLY A 209 -8.88 7.93 7.91
N GLY A 210 -8.86 8.08 6.59
CA GLY A 210 -9.07 6.96 5.66
C GLY A 210 -7.85 6.04 5.55
N GLY A 211 -8.03 4.80 5.12
CA GLY A 211 -6.89 3.88 4.84
C GLY A 211 -6.25 4.13 3.49
N SER A 212 -4.98 3.77 3.27
CA SER A 212 -4.39 3.80 1.91
C SER A 212 -4.81 2.60 1.07
N ALA A 213 -4.67 2.72 -0.25
CA ALA A 213 -4.85 1.61 -1.17
C ALA A 213 -3.85 0.46 -0.91
N GLY A 214 -4.20 -0.75 -1.32
CA GLY A 214 -3.27 -1.87 -1.43
C GLY A 214 -2.48 -1.80 -2.74
N GLY A 215 -1.26 -2.34 -2.75
CA GLY A 215 -0.49 -2.49 -3.99
C GLY A 215 -0.99 -3.68 -4.81
N ASN A 216 -1.05 -3.54 -6.14
CA ASN A 216 -1.33 -4.65 -7.06
C ASN A 216 -0.32 -5.79 -6.90
N GLY A 217 -0.75 -7.00 -7.26
CA GLY A 217 0.14 -8.13 -7.47
C GLY A 217 1.09 -7.90 -8.64
N GLY A 218 2.20 -8.61 -8.66
CA GLY A 218 3.23 -8.47 -9.69
C GLY A 218 2.99 -9.38 -10.89
N VAL A 219 3.95 -9.35 -11.81
CA VAL A 219 3.86 -10.08 -13.08
C VAL A 219 5.08 -10.98 -13.24
N LEU A 220 4.80 -12.25 -13.53
CA LEU A 220 5.78 -13.22 -13.97
C LEU A 220 5.49 -13.60 -15.41
N ILE A 221 6.48 -13.48 -16.30
CA ILE A 221 6.43 -14.06 -17.64
C ILE A 221 7.60 -15.02 -17.74
N VAL A 222 7.35 -16.25 -18.16
CA VAL A 222 8.38 -17.28 -18.35
C VAL A 222 8.29 -17.80 -19.78
N LYS A 223 9.35 -17.59 -20.55
CA LYS A 223 9.54 -18.12 -21.90
C LYS A 223 10.54 -19.26 -21.84
N CYS A 224 10.06 -20.51 -21.91
CA CYS A 224 10.90 -21.68 -21.75
C CYS A 224 10.42 -22.92 -22.54
N ASN A 225 11.35 -23.56 -23.24
CA ASN A 225 11.05 -24.78 -24.01
C ASN A 225 10.74 -26.00 -23.12
N ASN A 226 11.25 -26.04 -21.88
CA ASN A 226 11.12 -27.20 -21.01
C ASN A 226 11.13 -26.79 -19.53
N ILE A 227 9.98 -26.91 -18.87
CA ILE A 227 9.81 -26.65 -17.45
C ILE A 227 9.59 -27.97 -16.72
N VAL A 228 10.44 -28.25 -15.74
CA VAL A 228 10.32 -29.42 -14.86
C VAL A 228 9.79 -28.94 -13.50
N ASN A 229 8.53 -29.30 -13.23
CA ASN A 229 7.70 -28.86 -12.09
C ASN A 229 7.37 -27.36 -12.11
N GLU A 230 6.28 -26.99 -11.42
CA GLU A 230 5.92 -25.59 -11.21
C GLU A 230 6.31 -25.13 -9.80
N PRO A 231 6.81 -23.90 -9.64
CA PRO A 231 7.06 -23.32 -8.33
C PRO A 231 5.77 -22.81 -7.71
N VAL A 232 5.79 -22.54 -6.40
CA VAL A 232 4.73 -21.72 -5.80
C VAL A 232 4.92 -20.28 -6.23
N VAL A 233 3.94 -19.72 -6.92
CA VAL A 233 3.94 -18.31 -7.36
C VAL A 233 2.95 -17.50 -6.52
N ASP A 234 3.45 -16.48 -5.83
CA ASP A 234 2.64 -15.54 -5.05
C ASP A 234 2.61 -14.17 -5.76
N VAL A 235 1.57 -13.96 -6.56
CA VAL A 235 1.26 -12.71 -7.26
C VAL A 235 0.04 -12.01 -6.65
N ASN A 236 -0.26 -12.29 -5.37
CA ASN A 236 -1.45 -11.74 -4.73
C ASN A 236 -1.34 -10.23 -4.52
N PRO A 237 -2.46 -9.49 -4.63
CA PRO A 237 -2.50 -8.10 -4.28
C PRO A 237 -2.43 -7.89 -2.77
N GLY A 238 -2.06 -6.67 -2.40
CA GLY A 238 -2.25 -6.16 -1.06
C GLY A 238 -3.68 -5.73 -0.82
N ARG A 239 -4.13 -5.89 0.42
CA ARG A 239 -5.42 -5.38 0.86
C ARG A 239 -5.37 -3.88 1.12
N GLY A 240 -6.42 -3.16 0.75
CA GLY A 240 -6.62 -1.77 1.16
C GLY A 240 -6.69 -1.62 2.68
N GLY A 241 -6.05 -0.57 3.19
CA GLY A 241 -6.01 -0.23 4.60
C GLY A 241 -7.40 0.14 5.12
N ALA A 242 -7.69 -0.23 6.36
CA ALA A 242 -8.92 0.15 7.03
C ALA A 242 -8.96 1.65 7.33
N GLY A 243 -10.15 2.23 7.29
CA GLY A 243 -10.38 3.56 7.82
C GLY A 243 -10.27 3.57 9.35
N GLY A 244 -9.72 4.65 9.88
CA GLY A 244 -9.73 4.94 11.30
C GLY A 244 -11.15 5.23 11.79
N SER A 245 -11.42 4.87 13.03
CA SER A 245 -12.70 5.14 13.65
C SER A 245 -12.90 6.64 13.91
N GLY A 246 -14.12 7.13 13.66
CA GLY A 246 -14.60 8.33 14.31
C GLY A 246 -14.96 8.05 15.77
N VAL A 247 -15.01 9.09 16.59
CA VAL A 247 -15.30 8.96 18.03
C VAL A 247 -16.76 8.61 18.28
N ARG A 248 -17.04 7.67 19.19
CA ARG A 248 -18.41 7.34 19.66
C ARG A 248 -18.80 8.19 20.86
N CYS A 249 -19.35 9.36 20.59
CA CYS A 249 -20.07 10.17 21.58
C CYS A 249 -21.42 10.61 20.98
N PRO A 250 -22.35 11.24 21.73
CA PRO A 250 -23.63 11.70 21.18
C PRO A 250 -23.48 12.64 19.97
N PHE A 251 -22.33 13.32 19.89
CA PHE A 251 -21.84 14.05 18.73
C PHE A 251 -20.65 13.30 18.14
N SER A 252 -20.93 12.17 17.49
CA SER A 252 -19.89 11.31 16.93
C SER A 252 -19.31 11.89 15.64
N GLY A 253 -17.98 11.81 15.53
CA GLY A 253 -17.30 12.00 14.25
C GLY A 253 -17.53 10.78 13.35
N GLN A 254 -17.47 10.98 12.05
CA GLN A 254 -17.59 9.89 11.08
C GLN A 254 -16.28 9.10 11.01
N ALA A 255 -16.40 7.80 10.76
CA ALA A 255 -15.24 6.98 10.44
C ALA A 255 -14.68 7.35 9.07
N GLY A 256 -13.36 7.18 8.91
CA GLY A 256 -12.76 7.17 7.58
C GLY A 256 -13.17 5.91 6.82
N THR A 257 -13.05 5.94 5.49
CA THR A 257 -13.33 4.76 4.67
C THR A 257 -12.07 3.93 4.47
N ARG A 258 -12.28 2.67 4.10
CA ARG A 258 -11.22 1.79 3.64
C ARG A 258 -10.68 2.28 2.28
N GLY A 259 -9.39 2.06 2.01
CA GLY A 259 -8.83 2.17 0.67
C GLY A 259 -9.12 0.94 -0.19
N ASP A 260 -8.87 1.07 -1.49
CA ASP A 260 -9.09 0.00 -2.47
C ASP A 260 -8.08 -1.15 -2.29
N ASP A 261 -8.51 -2.35 -2.66
CA ASP A 261 -7.60 -3.48 -2.82
C ASP A 261 -6.77 -3.31 -4.09
N GLY A 262 -5.55 -3.85 -4.07
CA GLY A 262 -4.75 -3.93 -5.29
C GLY A 262 -5.35 -4.92 -6.29
N GLU A 263 -5.02 -4.73 -7.56
CA GLU A 263 -5.41 -5.68 -8.60
C GLU A 263 -4.57 -6.96 -8.57
N GLN A 264 -5.21 -8.07 -8.95
CA GLN A 264 -4.56 -9.37 -9.02
C GLN A 264 -3.43 -9.36 -10.07
N GLY A 265 -2.23 -9.79 -9.66
CA GLY A 265 -1.13 -10.04 -10.58
C GLY A 265 -1.30 -11.38 -11.31
N TYR A 266 -0.39 -11.69 -12.24
CA TYR A 266 -0.48 -12.91 -13.04
C TYR A 266 0.88 -13.57 -13.29
N ALA A 267 0.82 -14.85 -13.65
CA ALA A 267 1.94 -15.61 -14.16
C ALA A 267 1.58 -16.16 -15.54
N ASP A 268 2.40 -15.87 -16.54
CA ASP A 268 2.27 -16.36 -17.91
C ASP A 268 3.43 -17.30 -18.24
N TRP A 269 3.10 -18.47 -18.78
CA TRP A 269 4.03 -19.56 -19.08
C TRP A 269 3.96 -19.86 -20.59
N GLN A 270 5.04 -19.54 -21.30
CA GLN A 270 5.17 -19.58 -22.76
C GLN A 270 6.27 -20.53 -23.22
#